data_AF-A0A3B9J9F5-F1
#
_entry.id   AF-A0A3B9J9F5-F1
#
_cell.length_a   1.000
_cell.length_b   1.000
_cell.length_c   1.000
_cell.angle_alpha   90.00
_cell.angle_beta   90.00
_cell.angle_gamma   90.00
#
_symmetry.space_group_name_H-M   'P 1'
#
loop_
_entity.id
_entity.type
_entity.pdbx_description
1 polymer ?
#
loop_
_entity_poly.entity_id
_entity_poly.type
_entity_poly.pdbx_seq_one_letter_code
_entity_poly.pdbx_strand_id
1 'polypeptide(L)'
;MSRNRRVFSVFIALFIVVSLACTFSLPTNIPFIVTPTATPLSLPPSIVETDPPAGSQIGVQQGIAFFFNQPMQRASVEAALKMDKGDGIYTWIDDSTLTFTPLQPLPADSVVTFTLAPGATAANGLA
;
A
#
# COMPACT_ATOMS: atom_id res chain seq x y z
N MET A 1 1.96 86.20 -5.63
CA MET A 1 2.86 85.02 -5.77
C MET A 1 2.29 83.68 -5.23
N SER A 2 1.02 83.58 -4.80
CA SER A 2 0.46 82.36 -4.17
C SER A 2 -0.39 81.45 -5.09
N ARG A 3 -0.86 81.93 -6.25
CA ARG A 3 -1.76 81.19 -7.14
C ARG A 3 -1.04 80.12 -7.98
N ASN A 4 0.14 80.42 -8.53
CA ASN A 4 0.93 79.44 -9.30
C ASN A 4 1.54 78.33 -8.43
N ARG A 5 1.86 78.61 -7.15
CA ARG A 5 2.36 77.57 -6.22
C ARG A 5 1.30 76.53 -5.90
N ARG A 6 0.03 76.94 -5.75
CA ARG A 6 -1.10 76.01 -5.48
C ARG A 6 -1.40 75.11 -6.68
N VAL A 7 -1.38 75.66 -7.89
CA VAL A 7 -1.60 74.88 -9.12
C VAL A 7 -0.47 73.88 -9.34
N PHE A 8 0.78 74.29 -9.14
CA PHE A 8 1.94 73.41 -9.25
C PHE A 8 1.93 72.27 -8.21
N SER A 9 1.52 72.55 -6.96
CA SER A 9 1.35 71.52 -5.93
C SER A 9 0.24 70.52 -6.26
N VAL A 10 -0.85 70.95 -6.90
CA VAL A 10 -1.94 70.04 -7.32
C VAL A 10 -1.47 69.12 -8.45
N PHE A 11 -0.72 69.64 -9.44
CA PHE A 11 -0.17 68.81 -10.52
C PHE A 11 0.86 67.81 -10.01
N ILE A 12 1.73 68.20 -9.07
CA ILE A 12 2.68 67.27 -8.43
C ILE A 12 1.93 66.19 -7.64
N ALA A 13 0.92 66.58 -6.85
CA ALA A 13 0.12 65.62 -6.08
C ALA A 13 -0.61 64.63 -7.00
N LEU A 14 -1.18 65.11 -8.12
CA LEU A 14 -1.84 64.27 -9.12
C LEU A 14 -0.86 63.28 -9.78
N PHE A 15 0.36 63.73 -10.13
CA PHE A 15 1.41 62.88 -10.69
C PHE A 15 1.88 61.79 -9.72
N ILE A 16 1.97 62.11 -8.42
CA ILE A 16 2.34 61.15 -7.37
C ILE A 16 1.24 60.09 -7.19
N VAL A 17 -0.03 60.48 -7.20
CA VAL A 17 -1.16 59.56 -7.02
C VAL A 17 -1.30 58.61 -8.23
N VAL A 18 -1.08 59.10 -9.45
CA VAL A 18 -1.10 58.27 -10.68
C VAL A 18 0.06 57.27 -10.71
N SER A 19 1.24 57.66 -10.21
CA SER A 19 2.41 56.77 -10.17
C SER A 19 2.27 55.63 -9.13
N LEU A 20 1.55 55.87 -8.03
CA LEU A 20 1.33 54.87 -6.97
C LEU A 20 0.31 53.78 -7.36
N ALA A 21 -0.55 54.04 -8.35
CA ALA A 21 -1.58 53.08 -8.77
C ALA A 21 -1.00 51.89 -9.58
N CYS A 22 0.20 52.02 -10.14
CA CYS A 22 0.82 50.98 -10.97
C CYS A 22 1.50 49.84 -10.19
N THR A 23 1.63 49.93 -8.86
CA THR A 23 2.30 48.90 -8.05
C THR A 23 1.34 47.94 -7.34
N PHE A 24 0.02 48.07 -7.55
CA PHE A 24 -0.98 47.22 -6.91
C PHE A 24 -1.21 45.93 -7.71
N SER A 25 -0.16 45.11 -7.81
CA SER A 25 -0.30 43.74 -8.28
C SER A 25 -1.09 42.96 -7.22
N LEU A 26 -2.34 42.65 -7.50
CA LEU A 26 -3.15 41.75 -6.68
C LEU A 26 -2.41 40.41 -6.52
N PRO A 27 -2.41 39.78 -5.33
CA PRO A 27 -1.91 38.42 -5.21
C PRO A 27 -2.76 37.52 -6.12
N THR A 28 -2.19 37.02 -7.20
CA THR A 28 -2.83 36.02 -8.05
C THR A 28 -3.07 34.77 -7.22
N ASN A 29 -4.33 34.51 -6.90
CA ASN A 29 -4.77 33.24 -6.31
C ASN A 29 -4.59 32.14 -7.37
N ILE A 30 -3.40 31.55 -7.43
CA ILE A 30 -3.11 30.41 -8.31
C ILE A 30 -3.88 29.22 -7.72
N PRO A 31 -4.80 28.59 -8.46
CA PRO A 31 -5.40 27.35 -7.99
C PRO A 31 -4.29 26.30 -7.87
N PHE A 32 -4.07 25.78 -6.66
CA PHE A 32 -3.29 24.56 -6.48
C PHE A 32 -4.03 23.42 -7.20
N ILE A 33 -3.58 23.04 -8.38
CA ILE A 33 -4.02 21.80 -9.01
C ILE A 33 -3.36 20.69 -8.21
N VAL A 34 -4.10 20.10 -7.27
CA VAL A 34 -3.70 18.85 -6.64
C VAL A 34 -3.64 17.80 -7.75
N THR A 35 -2.43 17.39 -8.15
CA THR A 35 -2.28 16.20 -8.97
C THR A 35 -2.88 15.05 -8.17
N PRO A 36 -3.90 14.34 -8.67
CA PRO A 36 -4.43 13.20 -7.93
C PRO A 36 -3.29 12.20 -7.72
N THR A 37 -2.97 11.91 -6.45
CA THR A 37 -2.12 10.77 -6.09
C THR A 37 -2.82 9.53 -6.62
N ALA A 38 -2.14 8.72 -7.43
CA ALA A 38 -2.69 7.45 -7.88
C ALA A 38 -3.09 6.61 -6.66
N THR A 39 -4.36 6.20 -6.58
CA THR A 39 -4.83 5.30 -5.52
C THR A 39 -4.06 3.98 -5.64
N PRO A 40 -3.44 3.47 -4.55
CA PRO A 40 -2.74 2.21 -4.61
C PRO A 40 -3.71 1.10 -5.05
N LEU A 41 -3.32 0.35 -6.08
CA LEU A 41 -4.10 -0.78 -6.57
C LEU A 41 -4.14 -1.86 -5.49
N SER A 42 -5.34 -2.29 -5.12
CA SER A 42 -5.52 -3.39 -4.18
C SER A 42 -5.25 -4.72 -4.89
N LEU A 43 -4.25 -5.46 -4.42
CA LEU A 43 -3.87 -6.76 -5.00
C LEU A 43 -4.63 -7.89 -4.31
N PRO A 44 -4.99 -8.96 -5.04
CA PRO A 44 -5.57 -10.15 -4.42
C PRO A 44 -4.57 -10.81 -3.45
N PRO A 45 -5.06 -11.57 -2.46
CA PRO A 45 -4.19 -12.33 -1.57
C PRO A 45 -3.38 -13.37 -2.34
N SER A 46 -2.08 -13.44 -2.04
CA SER A 46 -1.19 -14.42 -2.66
C SER A 46 -0.05 -14.79 -1.72
N ILE A 47 0.47 -16.00 -1.88
CA ILE A 47 1.71 -16.44 -1.24
C ILE A 47 2.87 -15.83 -2.05
N VAL A 48 3.70 -15.04 -1.38
CA VAL A 48 4.88 -14.40 -2.01
C VAL A 48 6.14 -15.23 -1.82
N GLU A 49 6.21 -15.99 -0.74
CA GLU A 49 7.39 -16.78 -0.39
C GLU A 49 6.98 -17.97 0.48
N THR A 50 7.80 -19.01 0.45
CA THR A 50 7.75 -20.12 1.41
C THR A 50 9.13 -20.37 1.98
N ASP A 51 9.19 -20.78 3.24
CA ASP A 51 10.41 -21.29 3.86
C ASP A 51 10.16 -22.70 4.42
N PRO A 52 10.80 -23.75 3.88
CA PRO A 52 11.75 -23.70 2.76
C PRO A 52 11.13 -23.26 1.43
N PRO A 53 11.95 -22.76 0.47
CA PRO A 53 11.48 -22.44 -0.87
C PRO A 53 10.90 -23.64 -1.60
N ALA A 54 9.92 -23.42 -2.48
CA ALA A 54 9.33 -24.47 -3.30
C ALA A 54 10.40 -25.24 -4.10
N GLY A 55 10.29 -26.56 -4.11
CA GLY A 55 11.28 -27.46 -4.74
C GLY A 55 12.47 -27.84 -3.86
N SER A 56 12.54 -27.35 -2.62
CA SER A 56 13.57 -27.76 -1.66
C SER A 56 13.35 -29.19 -1.14
N GLN A 57 14.44 -29.86 -0.77
CA GLN A 57 14.37 -31.07 0.03
C GLN A 57 14.07 -30.70 1.49
N ILE A 58 13.08 -31.37 2.07
CA ILE A 58 12.62 -31.11 3.43
C ILE A 58 12.73 -32.36 4.29
N GLY A 59 12.88 -32.18 5.61
CA GLY A 59 12.77 -33.28 6.56
C GLY A 59 11.33 -33.84 6.61
N VAL A 60 11.18 -35.11 6.96
CA VAL A 60 9.86 -35.80 6.98
C VAL A 60 8.85 -35.20 7.96
N GLN A 61 9.27 -34.39 8.92
CA GLN A 61 8.40 -33.66 9.86
C GLN A 61 8.71 -32.17 9.89
N GLN A 62 9.42 -31.67 8.88
CA GLN A 62 9.79 -30.26 8.82
C GLN A 62 8.55 -29.42 8.51
N GLY A 63 8.36 -28.33 9.26
CA GLY A 63 7.32 -27.35 8.97
C GLY A 63 7.65 -26.50 7.75
N ILE A 64 6.62 -25.93 7.14
CA ILE A 64 6.76 -24.98 6.03
C ILE A 64 6.06 -23.68 6.41
N ALA A 65 6.79 -22.57 6.39
CA ALA A 65 6.25 -21.23 6.51
C ALA A 65 5.77 -20.72 5.16
N PHE A 66 4.61 -20.08 5.16
CA PHE A 66 3.97 -19.42 4.03
C PHE A 66 3.84 -17.93 4.37
N PHE A 67 4.42 -17.09 3.53
CA PHE A 67 4.37 -15.64 3.66
C PHE A 67 3.39 -15.08 2.65
N PHE A 68 2.38 -14.36 3.12
CA PHE A 68 1.35 -13.74 2.30
C PHE A 68 1.69 -12.26 2.02
N ASN A 69 1.27 -11.74 0.87
CA ASN A 69 1.46 -10.32 0.51
C ASN A 69 0.65 -9.35 1.38
N GLN A 70 -0.30 -9.83 2.18
CA GLN A 70 -1.17 -9.02 3.03
C GLN A 70 -1.75 -9.86 4.18
N PRO A 71 -2.33 -9.21 5.22
CA PRO A 71 -3.05 -9.91 6.29
C PRO A 71 -4.21 -10.75 5.75
N MET A 72 -4.34 -11.96 6.26
CA MET A 72 -5.31 -12.98 5.80
C MET A 72 -6.41 -13.25 6.84
N GLN A 73 -7.58 -13.66 6.38
CA GLN A 73 -8.58 -14.28 7.24
C GLN A 73 -8.15 -15.72 7.52
N ARG A 74 -7.61 -15.97 8.72
CA ARG A 74 -6.99 -17.24 9.11
C ARG A 74 -7.84 -18.46 8.80
N ALA A 75 -9.11 -18.45 9.21
CA ALA A 75 -10.04 -19.56 8.97
C ALA A 75 -10.27 -19.85 7.47
N SER A 76 -10.25 -18.83 6.61
CA SER A 76 -10.39 -19.02 5.16
C SER A 76 -9.16 -19.72 4.57
N VAL A 77 -7.96 -19.34 5.02
CA VAL A 77 -6.70 -19.95 4.58
C VAL A 77 -6.60 -21.38 5.06
N GLU A 78 -6.92 -21.67 6.31
CA GLU A 78 -6.90 -23.05 6.85
C GLU A 78 -7.92 -23.97 6.15
N ALA A 79 -9.07 -23.42 5.74
CA ALA A 79 -10.05 -24.15 4.95
C ALA A 79 -9.55 -24.41 3.51
N ALA A 80 -8.86 -23.46 2.91
CA ALA A 80 -8.45 -23.48 1.50
C ALA A 80 -7.07 -24.13 1.24
N LEU A 81 -6.13 -24.05 2.19
CA LEU A 81 -4.79 -24.63 2.08
C LEU A 81 -4.86 -26.14 2.32
N LYS A 82 -4.29 -26.93 1.40
CA LYS A 82 -4.27 -28.39 1.44
C LYS A 82 -2.89 -28.94 1.09
N MET A 83 -2.51 -30.03 1.76
CA MET A 83 -1.34 -30.84 1.45
C MET A 83 -1.81 -32.19 0.89
N ASP A 84 -1.19 -32.67 -0.18
CA ASP A 84 -1.62 -33.92 -0.84
C ASP A 84 -1.26 -35.20 -0.06
N LYS A 85 -0.29 -35.13 0.86
CA LYS A 85 0.22 -36.28 1.64
C LYS A 85 -0.32 -36.38 3.07
N GLY A 86 -1.37 -35.63 3.43
CA GLY A 86 -2.02 -35.74 4.73
C GLY A 86 -2.33 -34.38 5.36
N ASP A 87 -2.53 -34.39 6.67
CA ASP A 87 -2.91 -33.21 7.45
C ASP A 87 -1.75 -32.69 8.32
N GLY A 88 -1.93 -31.47 8.82
CA GLY A 88 -0.95 -30.79 9.64
C GLY A 88 -1.59 -29.78 10.60
N ILE A 89 -0.73 -29.20 11.42
CA ILE A 89 -1.07 -28.15 12.37
C ILE A 89 -0.78 -26.80 11.71
N TYR A 90 -1.76 -25.92 11.75
CA TYR A 90 -1.65 -24.54 11.31
C TYR A 90 -1.26 -23.65 12.48
N THR A 91 -0.12 -22.96 12.39
CA THR A 91 0.39 -22.06 13.42
C THR A 91 0.67 -20.69 12.81
N TRP A 92 -0.13 -19.70 13.18
CA TRP A 92 0.05 -18.32 12.73
C TRP A 92 1.07 -17.60 13.59
N ILE A 93 2.12 -17.08 12.96
CA ILE A 93 3.13 -16.24 13.63
C ILE A 93 2.60 -14.81 13.76
N ASP A 94 1.94 -14.33 12.71
CA ASP A 94 1.23 -13.04 12.63
C ASP A 94 0.03 -13.18 11.68
N ASP A 95 -0.58 -12.09 11.21
CA ASP A 95 -1.76 -12.15 10.32
C ASP A 95 -1.41 -12.47 8.84
N SER A 96 -0.14 -12.45 8.47
CA SER A 96 0.39 -12.65 7.13
C SER A 96 1.37 -13.81 7.01
N THR A 97 1.69 -14.49 8.11
CA THR A 97 2.67 -15.57 8.16
C THR A 97 2.09 -16.80 8.85
N LEU A 98 1.98 -17.90 8.08
CA LEU A 98 1.46 -19.18 8.54
C LEU A 98 2.55 -20.25 8.47
N THR A 99 2.78 -20.99 9.54
CA THR A 99 3.57 -22.22 9.53
C THR A 99 2.65 -23.43 9.52
N PHE A 100 2.85 -24.34 8.57
CA PHE A 100 2.20 -25.64 8.52
C PHE A 100 3.17 -26.73 8.95
N THR A 101 2.82 -27.52 9.96
CA THR A 101 3.65 -28.65 10.42
C THR A 101 2.92 -29.97 10.20
N PRO A 102 3.49 -30.94 9.46
CA PRO A 102 2.87 -32.25 9.25
C PRO A 102 2.60 -32.96 10.58
N LEU A 103 1.39 -33.52 10.75
CA LEU A 103 1.02 -34.30 11.94
C LEU A 103 1.69 -35.68 11.96
N GLN A 104 1.92 -36.25 10.79
CA GLN A 104 2.57 -37.54 10.60
C GLN A 104 3.84 -37.35 9.76
N PRO A 105 4.85 -38.21 9.93
CA PRO A 105 6.00 -38.21 9.05
C PRO A 105 5.57 -38.34 7.58
N LEU A 106 6.02 -37.41 6.76
CA LEU A 106 5.87 -37.45 5.32
C LEU A 106 6.63 -38.65 4.73
N PRO A 107 6.14 -39.25 3.64
CA PRO A 107 6.87 -40.30 2.94
C PRO A 107 8.24 -39.79 2.46
N ALA A 108 9.28 -40.60 2.69
CA ALA A 108 10.61 -40.30 2.18
C ALA A 108 10.63 -40.34 0.64
N ASP A 109 11.60 -39.64 0.04
CA ASP A 109 11.84 -39.60 -1.42
C ASP A 109 10.58 -39.33 -2.26
N SER A 110 9.67 -38.51 -1.73
CA SER A 110 8.38 -38.20 -2.33
C SER A 110 8.16 -36.71 -2.49
N VAL A 111 7.49 -36.32 -3.57
CA VAL A 111 7.07 -34.93 -3.79
C VAL A 111 5.84 -34.65 -2.95
N VAL A 112 5.89 -33.56 -2.19
CA VAL A 112 4.78 -33.02 -1.41
C VAL A 112 4.30 -31.73 -2.07
N THR A 113 3.01 -31.66 -2.34
CA THR A 113 2.38 -30.51 -3.01
C THR A 113 1.44 -29.81 -2.04
N PHE A 114 1.65 -28.51 -1.87
CA PHE A 114 0.72 -27.63 -1.20
C PHE A 114 -0.10 -26.87 -2.24
N THR A 115 -1.42 -26.83 -2.04
CA THR A 115 -2.34 -26.11 -2.90
C THR A 115 -3.18 -25.16 -2.05
N LEU A 116 -3.20 -23.89 -2.43
CA LEU A 116 -4.12 -22.91 -1.89
C LEU A 116 -5.33 -22.83 -2.83
N ALA A 117 -6.46 -23.43 -2.42
CA ALA A 117 -7.68 -23.43 -3.22
C ALA A 117 -8.32 -22.02 -3.29
N PRO A 118 -9.19 -21.75 -4.27
CA PRO A 118 -10.01 -20.55 -4.28
C PRO A 118 -10.82 -20.44 -2.97
N GLY A 119 -10.94 -19.23 -2.42
CA GLY A 119 -11.69 -18.98 -1.19
C GLY A 119 -10.85 -18.55 0.01
N ALA A 120 -9.51 -18.57 -0.10
CA ALA A 120 -8.65 -17.85 0.83
C ALA A 120 -8.84 -16.35 0.63
N THR A 121 -9.26 -15.64 1.68
CA THR A 121 -9.55 -14.21 1.63
C THR A 121 -8.60 -13.41 2.52
N ALA A 122 -8.25 -12.21 2.07
CA ALA A 122 -7.54 -11.23 2.87
C ALA A 122 -8.45 -10.67 3.98
N ALA A 123 -7.85 -10.14 5.04
CA ALA A 123 -8.56 -9.51 6.16
C ALA A 123 -9.41 -8.30 5.72
N ASN A 124 -9.04 -7.66 4.61
CA ASN A 124 -9.80 -6.57 3.98
C ASN A 124 -10.96 -7.06 3.09
N GLY A 125 -11.19 -8.37 2.99
CA GLY A 125 -12.29 -8.99 2.24
C GLY A 125 -12.00 -9.30 0.77
N LEU A 126 -10.77 -9.06 0.28
CA LEU A 126 -10.37 -9.42 -1.08
C LEU A 126 -10.14 -10.94 -1.19
N ALA A 127 -10.44 -11.51 -2.36
CA ALA A 127 -10.29 -12.93 -2.68
C ALA A 127 -9.51 -13.10 -3.99
#